data_AF-A0A377LXC8-F1
#
_entry.id   AF-A0A377LXC8-F1
#
_cell.length_a   1.000
_cell.length_b   1.000
_cell.length_c   1.000
_cell.angle_alpha   90.00
_cell.angle_beta   90.00
_cell.angle_gamma   90.00
#
_symmetry.space_group_name_H-M   'P 1'
#
loop_
_entity.id
_entity.type
_entity.pdbx_description
1 polymer ?
#
loop_
_entity_poly.entity_id
_entity_poly.type
_entity_poly.pdbx_seq_one_letter_code
_entity_poly.pdbx_strand_id
1 'polypeptide(L)'
;MVGGLWAVCWISGQSFLYMHLLMALIALVVFQMIGGMTDFYRSWRGVKMTTELMLLLQNWTLSLIFSAGLVAFSHDFDNRLVTYLCWYLLTSVGMVVCRS
;
A
#
# COMPACT_ATOMS: atom_id res chain seq x y z
N MET A 1 -4.45 -2.35 -2.60
CA MET A 1 -4.31 -1.48 -1.41
C MET A 1 -5.52 -1.60 -0.49
N VAL A 2 -6.66 -0.95 -0.76
CA VAL A 2 -7.86 -1.07 0.10
C VAL A 2 -8.35 -2.52 0.25
N GLY A 3 -8.54 -3.22 -0.87
CA GLY A 3 -8.95 -4.64 -0.83
C GLY A 3 -7.96 -5.56 -0.11
N GLY A 4 -6.67 -5.21 -0.14
CA GLY A 4 -5.66 -5.97 0.60
C GLY A 4 -5.79 -5.79 2.11
N LEU A 5 -6.02 -4.57 2.58
CA LEU A 5 -6.24 -4.30 3.99
C LEU A 5 -7.56 -4.93 4.47
N TRP A 6 -8.61 -4.86 3.63
CA TRP A 6 -9.88 -5.53 3.89
C TRP A 6 -9.69 -7.04 4.10
N ALA A 7 -8.93 -7.69 3.21
CA ALA A 7 -8.64 -9.12 3.34
C ALA A 7 -7.86 -9.44 4.62
N VAL A 8 -6.88 -8.61 5.00
CA VAL A 8 -6.14 -8.76 6.27
C VAL A 8 -7.08 -8.63 7.48
N CYS A 9 -8.00 -7.66 7.48
CA CYS A 9 -8.97 -7.50 8.56
C CYS A 9 -9.89 -8.74 8.65
N TRP A 10 -10.37 -9.21 7.50
CA TRP A 10 -11.22 -10.40 7.42
C TRP A 10 -10.52 -11.66 7.95
N ILE A 11 -9.28 -11.91 7.53
CA ILE A 11 -8.46 -13.05 8.01
C ILE A 11 -8.17 -12.93 9.51
N SER A 12 -7.97 -11.71 10.01
CA SER A 12 -7.69 -11.44 11.42
C SER A 12 -8.94 -11.43 12.32
N GLY A 13 -10.14 -11.69 11.76
CA GLY A 13 -11.40 -11.65 12.50
C GLY A 13 -11.81 -10.24 12.97
N GLN A 14 -11.24 -9.18 12.38
CA GLN A 14 -11.49 -7.79 12.71
C GLN A 14 -12.54 -7.19 11.77
N SER A 15 -13.42 -6.35 12.29
CA SER A 15 -14.34 -5.58 11.44
C SER A 15 -13.60 -4.48 10.69
N PHE A 16 -13.86 -4.35 9.39
CA PHE A 16 -13.28 -3.28 8.58
C PHE A 16 -13.99 -1.94 8.87
N LEU A 17 -13.43 -1.17 9.81
CA LEU A 17 -13.96 0.12 10.25
C LEU A 17 -13.46 1.30 9.41
N TYR A 18 -14.07 2.47 9.59
CA TYR A 18 -13.70 3.70 8.87
C TYR A 18 -12.23 4.11 9.08
N MET A 19 -11.64 3.82 10.24
CA MET A 19 -10.20 4.07 10.49
C MET A 19 -9.30 3.22 9.58
N HIS A 20 -9.69 1.97 9.29
CA HIS A 20 -8.97 1.11 8.34
C HIS A 20 -9.13 1.63 6.91
N LEU A 21 -10.33 2.08 6.54
CA LEU A 21 -10.56 2.72 5.25
C LEU A 21 -9.68 3.97 5.11
N LEU A 22 -9.66 4.84 6.12
CA LEU A 22 -8.86 6.06 6.13
C LEU A 22 -7.36 5.75 6.02
N MET A 23 -6.86 4.77 6.76
CA MET A 23 -5.49 4.28 6.65
C MET A 23 -5.16 3.82 5.22
N ALA A 24 -6.06 3.08 4.58
CA ALA A 24 -5.87 2.65 3.18
C ALA A 24 -5.90 3.82 2.19
N LEU A 25 -6.75 4.84 2.42
CA LEU A 25 -6.82 6.04 1.59
C LEU A 25 -5.57 6.91 1.75
N ILE A 26 -5.06 7.07 2.97
CA ILE A 26 -3.78 7.76 3.22
C ILE A 26 -2.66 7.07 2.43
N ALA A 27 -2.54 5.74 2.55
CA ALA A 27 -1.53 4.98 1.81
C ALA A 27 -1.67 5.10 0.29
N LEU A 28 -2.90 5.16 -0.21
CA LEU A 28 -3.19 5.34 -1.63
C LEU A 28 -2.80 6.74 -2.13
N VAL A 29 -3.12 7.79 -1.38
CA VAL A 29 -2.73 9.17 -1.71
C VAL A 29 -1.21 9.30 -1.71
N VAL A 30 -0.53 8.79 -0.67
CA VAL A 30 0.92 8.83 -0.57
C VAL A 30 1.56 8.05 -1.73
N PHE A 31 1.02 6.89 -2.10
CA PHE A 31 1.50 6.12 -3.25
C PHE A 31 1.39 6.90 -4.56
N GLN A 32 0.26 7.58 -4.78
CA GLN A 32 0.06 8.44 -5.96
C GLN A 32 1.00 9.64 -5.96
N MET A 33 1.23 10.26 -4.80
CA MET A 33 2.16 11.39 -4.66
C MET A 33 3.60 10.97 -5.00
N ILE A 34 4.08 9.85 -4.45
CA ILE A 34 5.41 9.31 -4.75
C ILE A 34 5.52 8.96 -6.23
N GLY A 35 4.51 8.28 -6.80
CA GLY A 35 4.47 7.96 -8.23
C GLY A 35 4.47 9.21 -9.12
N GLY A 36 3.85 10.31 -8.68
CA GLY A 36 3.89 11.60 -9.35
C GLY A 36 5.26 12.27 -9.29
N MET A 37 5.88 12.34 -8.10
CA MET A 37 7.19 12.95 -7.92
C MET A 37 8.32 12.20 -8.63
N THR A 38 8.23 10.87 -8.70
CA THR A 38 9.20 10.00 -9.36
C THR A 38 8.99 9.90 -10.88
N ASP A 39 8.04 10.67 -11.43
CA ASP A 39 7.63 10.61 -12.84
C ASP A 39 7.29 9.19 -13.32
N PHE A 40 6.90 8.31 -12.39
CA PHE A 40 6.60 6.90 -12.65
C PHE A 40 5.50 6.78 -13.70
N TYR A 41 4.42 7.55 -13.56
CA TYR A 41 3.28 7.51 -14.49
C TYR A 41 3.59 7.95 -15.92
N ARG A 42 4.62 8.78 -16.12
CA ARG A 42 5.06 9.21 -17.44
C ARG A 42 6.07 8.24 -18.03
N SER A 43 7.03 7.82 -17.20
CA SER A 43 8.11 6.92 -17.59
C SER A 43 7.67 5.45 -17.75
N TRP A 44 6.51 5.03 -17.22
CA TRP A 44 6.09 3.63 -17.30
C TRP A 44 5.80 3.12 -18.72
N ARG A 45 5.54 4.00 -19.70
CA ARG A 45 5.16 3.59 -21.05
C ARG A 45 6.39 3.06 -21.80
N GLY A 46 6.35 1.79 -22.20
CA GLY A 46 7.42 1.16 -22.97
C GLY A 46 8.61 0.69 -22.14
N VAL A 47 8.50 0.70 -20.81
CA VAL A 47 9.50 0.14 -19.89
C VAL A 47 9.33 -1.37 -19.75
N LYS A 48 10.43 -2.08 -19.50
CA LYS A 48 10.40 -3.52 -19.24
C LYS A 48 9.48 -3.82 -18.05
N MET A 49 8.65 -4.85 -18.17
CA MET A 49 7.72 -5.26 -17.11
C MET A 49 8.41 -5.45 -15.75
N THR A 50 9.63 -6.00 -15.72
CA THR A 50 10.42 -6.16 -14.49
C THR A 50 10.73 -4.83 -13.81
N THR A 51 11.07 -3.81 -14.58
CA THR A 51 11.39 -2.47 -14.07
C THR A 51 10.12 -1.76 -13.62
N GLU A 52 9.01 -1.89 -14.34
CA GLU A 52 7.70 -1.39 -13.90
C GLU A 52 7.32 -2.00 -12.54
N LEU A 53 7.43 -3.33 -12.41
CA LEU A 53 7.09 -4.03 -11.17
C LEU A 53 8.00 -3.61 -10.01
N MET A 54 9.29 -3.45 -10.26
CA MET A 54 10.25 -2.99 -9.24
C MET A 54 9.90 -1.58 -8.74
N LEU A 55 9.56 -0.66 -9.64
CA LEU A 55 9.14 0.70 -9.30
C LEU A 55 7.80 0.72 -8.55
N LEU A 56 6.84 -0.12 -8.93
CA LEU A 56 5.57 -0.28 -8.21
C LEU A 56 5.80 -0.77 -6.77
N LEU A 57 6.66 -1.78 -6.60
CA LEU A 57 7.00 -2.32 -5.27
C LEU A 57 7.76 -1.28 -4.43
N GLN A 58 8.69 -0.52 -5.01
CA GLN A 58 9.38 0.58 -4.33
C GLN A 58 8.42 1.69 -3.89
N ASN A 59 7.49 2.09 -4.75
CA ASN A 59 6.50 3.10 -4.41
C ASN A 59 5.56 2.60 -3.30
N TRP A 60 5.23 1.31 -3.32
CA TRP A 60 4.38 0.69 -2.29
C TRP A 60 5.08 0.56 -0.94
N THR A 61 6.35 0.17 -0.91
CA THR A 61 7.13 0.12 0.34
C THR A 61 7.25 1.51 0.97
N LEU A 62 7.63 2.50 0.17
CA LEU A 62 7.77 3.89 0.63
C LEU A 62 6.43 4.46 1.09
N SER A 63 5.34 4.19 0.36
CA SER A 63 4.02 4.70 0.74
C SER A 63 3.54 4.12 2.06
N LEU A 64 3.78 2.82 2.32
CA LEU A 64 3.45 2.22 3.62
C LEU A 64 4.29 2.80 4.75
N ILE A 65 5.60 2.93 4.58
CA ILE A 65 6.49 3.48 5.62
C ILE A 65 6.07 4.92 5.97
N PHE A 66 5.85 5.75 4.96
CA PHE A 66 5.46 7.14 5.17
C PHE A 66 4.07 7.24 5.80
N SER A 67 3.12 6.42 5.35
CA SER A 67 1.76 6.42 5.90
C SER A 67 1.72 5.91 7.33
N ALA A 68 2.53 4.90 7.68
CA ALA A 68 2.67 4.46 9.07
C ALA A 68 3.22 5.59 9.95
N GLY A 69 4.19 6.37 9.44
CA GLY A 69 4.69 7.57 10.13
C GLY A 69 3.61 8.65 10.34
N LEU A 70 2.76 8.91 9.33
CA LEU A 70 1.65 9.86 9.45
C LEU A 70 0.59 9.40 10.45
N VAL A 71 0.29 8.12 10.45
CA VAL A 71 -0.77 7.52 11.25
C VAL A 71 -0.33 7.27 12.70
N ALA A 72 0.98 7.15 12.95
CA ALA A 72 1.56 6.95 14.29
C ALA A 72 1.20 8.04 15.30
N PHE A 73 0.81 9.24 14.85
CA PHE A 73 0.44 10.35 15.74
C PHE A 73 -0.97 10.21 16.36
N SER A 74 -1.81 9.31 15.85
CA SER A 74 -3.14 9.03 16.40
C SER A 74 -3.24 7.60 16.90
N HIS A 75 -3.84 7.45 18.08
CA HIS A 75 -4.06 6.15 18.73
C HIS A 75 -5.32 5.44 18.21
N ASP A 76 -6.15 6.12 17.42
CA ASP A 76 -7.39 5.55 16.88
C ASP A 76 -7.14 4.54 15.75
N PHE A 77 -5.92 4.56 15.18
CA PHE A 77 -5.53 3.68 14.10
C PHE A 77 -4.90 2.39 14.60
N ASP A 78 -5.15 1.31 13.86
CA ASP A 78 -4.53 0.02 14.11
C ASP A 78 -3.04 0.04 13.73
N ASN A 79 -2.19 0.41 14.69
CA ASN A 79 -0.74 0.51 14.52
C ASN A 79 0.00 -0.83 14.76
N ARG A 80 -0.69 -1.98 14.70
CA ARG A 80 -0.05 -3.29 14.86
C ARG A 80 0.85 -3.58 13.66
N LEU A 81 2.14 -3.84 13.92
CA LEU A 81 3.12 -4.22 12.88
C LEU A 81 2.67 -5.43 12.04
N VAL A 82 1.98 -6.39 12.65
CA VAL A 82 1.46 -7.57 11.95
C VAL A 82 0.47 -7.17 10.85
N THR A 83 -0.43 -6.22 11.11
CA THR A 83 -1.39 -5.71 10.13
C THR A 83 -0.66 -5.11 8.93
N TYR A 84 0.35 -4.27 9.16
CA TYR A 84 1.16 -3.67 8.09
C TYR A 84 1.96 -4.71 7.29
N LEU A 85 2.58 -5.70 7.94
CA LEU A 85 3.35 -6.74 7.26
C LEU A 85 2.46 -7.63 6.40
N CYS A 86 1.34 -8.12 6.94
CA CYS A 86 0.38 -8.91 6.18
C CYS A 86 -0.18 -8.11 5.00
N TRP A 87 -0.50 -6.83 5.21
CA TRP A 87 -1.03 -5.96 4.17
C TRP A 87 0.01 -5.68 3.07
N TYR A 88 1.27 -5.45 3.46
CA TYR A 88 2.39 -5.29 2.55
C TYR A 88 2.55 -6.52 1.65
N LEU A 89 2.68 -7.71 2.25
CA LEU A 89 2.89 -8.96 1.53
C LEU A 89 1.72 -9.27 0.59
N LEU A 90 0.49 -9.20 1.08
CA LEU A 90 -0.70 -9.53 0.29
C LEU A 90 -0.87 -8.57 -0.89
N THR A 91 -0.65 -7.27 -0.69
CA THR A 91 -0.75 -6.29 -1.78
C THR A 91 0.40 -6.44 -2.77
N SER A 92 1.62 -6.73 -2.31
CA SER A 92 2.78 -6.99 -3.18
C SER A 92 2.57 -8.21 -4.07
N VAL A 93 2.10 -9.33 -3.50
CA VAL A 93 1.75 -10.53 -4.26
C VAL A 93 0.65 -10.23 -5.28
N GLY A 94 -0.40 -9.50 -4.87
CA GLY A 94 -1.46 -9.08 -5.79
C GLY A 94 -0.94 -8.24 -6.96
N MET A 95 -0.01 -7.31 -6.73
CA MET A 95 0.61 -6.51 -7.80
C MET A 95 1.42 -7.37 -8.76
N VAL A 96 2.15 -8.36 -8.26
CA VAL A 96 2.92 -9.31 -9.09
C VAL A 96 1.98 -10.17 -9.94
N VAL A 97 0.97 -10.78 -9.32
CA VAL A 97 0.05 -11.72 -9.99
C VAL A 97 -0.84 -11.01 -11.02
N CYS A 98 -1.28 -9.78 -10.75
CA CYS A 98 -2.10 -9.04 -11.72
C CYS A 98 -1.30 -8.51 -12.93
N ARG A 99 0.03 -8.61 -12.90
CA ARG A 99 0.92 -8.09 -13.96
C ARG A 99 1.80 -9.16 -14.63
N SER A 100 1.85 -10.38 -14.09
CA SER A 100 2.42 -11.57 -14.73
C SER A 100 1.51 -12.11 -15.82
#